data_AF-A0A1G3QUU8-F1
#
_entry.id   AF-A0A1G3QUU8-F1
#
_cell.length_a   1.000
_cell.length_b   1.000
_cell.length_c   1.000
_cell.angle_alpha   90.00
_cell.angle_beta   90.00
_cell.angle_gamma   90.00
#
_symmetry.space_group_name_H-M   'P 1'
#
loop_
_entity.id
_entity.type
_entity.pdbx_description
1 polymer ?
#
loop_
_entity_poly.entity_id
_entity_poly.type
_entity_poly.pdbx_seq_one_letter_code
_entity_poly.pdbx_strand_id
1 'polypeptide(L)'
;MDPVEELARTIRSLPRVQLQNRLMRLAAREIAAAIRYLADADQALVFSALPTGMAGRVREEITLMKRRRLDSRDRLVFVRQVLASLQRETAPRSIGSYLRPVRRNRRSP
;
A
#
# COMPACT_ATOMS: atom_id res chain seq x y z
N MET A 1 1.55 12.04 18.30
CA MET A 1 1.90 10.65 17.96
C MET A 1 2.98 10.69 16.89
N ASP A 2 4.02 9.85 16.98
CA ASP A 2 5.06 9.78 15.94
C ASP A 2 4.44 9.18 14.65
N PRO A 3 4.51 9.88 13.49
CA PRO A 3 3.96 9.36 12.23
C PRO A 3 4.49 7.99 11.81
N VAL A 4 5.73 7.64 12.22
CA VAL A 4 6.29 6.31 11.93
C VAL A 4 5.65 5.23 12.78
N GLU A 5 5.37 5.51 14.05
CA GLU A 5 4.66 4.59 14.93
C GLU A 5 3.21 4.38 14.48
N GLU A 6 2.55 5.45 14.03
CA GLU A 6 1.19 5.39 13.47
C GLU A 6 1.14 4.56 12.18
N LEU A 7 2.16 4.69 11.32
CA LEU A 7 2.32 3.87 10.12
C LEU A 7 2.49 2.39 10.49
N ALA A 8 3.37 2.08 11.45
CA ALA A 8 3.57 0.70 11.93
C ALA A 8 2.27 0.10 12.50
N ARG A 9 1.52 0.88 13.28
CA ARG A 9 0.21 0.45 13.81
C ARG A 9 -0.79 0.16 12.68
N THR A 10 -0.84 1.03 11.66
CA THR A 10 -1.73 0.88 10.51
C THR A 10 -1.38 -0.35 9.67
N ILE A 11 -0.08 -0.61 9.44
CA ILE A 11 0.37 -1.80 8.71
C ILE A 11 -0.06 -3.08 9.45
N ARG A 12 0.10 -3.11 10.78
CA ARG A 12 -0.27 -4.27 11.61
C ARG A 12 -1.77 -4.49 11.71
N SER A 13 -2.58 -3.44 11.63
CA SER A 13 -4.04 -3.55 11.74
C SER A 13 -4.74 -3.95 10.43
N LEU A 14 -4.08 -3.77 9.28
CA LEU A 14 -4.69 -4.05 7.98
C LEU A 14 -4.61 -5.54 7.62
N PRO A 15 -5.73 -6.15 7.15
CA PRO A 15 -5.68 -7.47 6.54
C PRO A 15 -4.74 -7.48 5.34
N ARG A 16 -3.98 -8.56 5.16
CA ARG A 16 -2.95 -8.70 4.10
C ARG A 16 -3.43 -8.25 2.71
N VAL A 17 -4.63 -8.66 2.29
CA VAL A 17 -5.20 -8.30 0.98
C VAL A 17 -5.47 -6.81 0.88
N GLN A 18 -5.97 -6.18 1.96
CA GLN A 18 -6.19 -4.73 1.98
C GLN A 18 -4.87 -3.97 1.98
N LEU A 19 -3.89 -4.42 2.77
CA LEU A 19 -2.55 -3.86 2.78
C LEU A 19 -1.92 -3.90 1.38
N GLN A 20 -1.97 -5.05 0.72
CA GLN A 20 -1.51 -5.20 -0.67
C GLN A 20 -2.24 -4.22 -1.60
N ASN A 21 -3.59 -4.20 -1.58
CA ASN A 21 -4.37 -3.32 -2.46
C ASN A 21 -4.07 -1.84 -2.26
N ARG A 22 -3.79 -1.41 -1.02
CA ARG A 22 -3.45 -0.01 -0.71
C ARG A 22 -2.01 0.31 -1.11
N LEU A 23 -1.06 -0.58 -0.84
CA LEU A 23 0.34 -0.43 -1.26
C LEU A 23 0.50 -0.39 -2.78
N MET A 24 -0.29 -1.16 -3.53
CA MET A 24 -0.23 -1.19 -5.00
C MET A 24 -0.65 0.13 -5.68
N ARG A 25 -1.17 1.10 -4.93
CA ARG A 25 -1.48 2.46 -5.42
C ARG A 25 -0.30 3.42 -5.30
N LEU A 26 0.75 3.00 -4.61
CA LEU A 26 1.94 3.80 -4.34
C LEU A 26 3.07 3.39 -5.28
N ALA A 27 3.90 4.35 -5.64
CA ALA A 27 5.15 4.10 -6.31
C ALA A 27 6.14 3.39 -5.35
N ALA A 28 7.03 2.57 -5.91
CA ALA A 28 8.06 1.87 -5.14
C ALA A 28 8.90 2.83 -4.28
N ARG A 29 9.18 4.03 -4.81
CA ARG A 29 9.91 5.09 -4.12
C ARG A 29 9.17 5.60 -2.88
N GLU A 30 7.85 5.79 -2.95
CA GLU A 30 7.05 6.26 -1.80
C GLU A 30 7.04 5.21 -0.69
N ILE A 31 6.84 3.95 -1.08
CA ILE A 31 6.88 2.81 -0.15
C ILE A 31 8.26 2.74 0.50
N ALA A 32 9.34 2.73 -0.29
CA ALA A 32 10.72 2.68 0.19
C ALA A 32 11.06 3.82 1.18
N ALA A 33 10.65 5.04 0.84
CA ALA A 33 10.91 6.22 1.67
C ALA A 33 10.19 6.14 3.03
N ALA A 34 8.98 5.57 3.07
CA ALA A 34 8.21 5.43 4.30
C ALA A 34 8.68 4.24 5.15
N ILE A 35 8.91 3.08 4.55
CA ILE A 35 9.15 1.84 5.32
C ILE A 35 10.57 1.68 5.84
N ARG A 36 11.55 2.38 5.27
CA ARG A 36 12.97 2.26 5.67
C ARG A 36 13.26 2.63 7.12
N TYR A 37 12.28 3.26 7.80
CA TYR A 37 12.36 3.67 9.19
C TYR A 37 11.54 2.79 10.14
N LEU A 38 10.85 1.78 9.60
CA LEU A 38 10.10 0.81 10.39
C LEU A 38 11.03 -0.25 10.99
N ALA A 39 10.57 -0.91 12.05
CA ALA A 39 11.24 -2.10 12.56
C ALA A 39 11.22 -3.23 11.52
N ASP A 40 12.20 -4.13 11.58
CA ASP A 40 12.36 -5.21 10.60
C ASP A 40 11.12 -6.10 10.48
N ALA A 41 10.42 -6.33 11.60
CA ALA A 41 9.16 -7.08 11.61
C ALA A 41 8.06 -6.39 10.77
N ASP A 42 7.91 -5.07 10.88
CA ASP A 42 6.93 -4.30 10.13
C ASP A 42 7.33 -4.18 8.65
N GLN A 43 8.63 -4.05 8.36
CA GLN A 43 9.12 -4.12 6.98
C GLN A 43 8.81 -5.48 6.35
N ALA A 44 9.00 -6.58 7.10
CA ALA A 44 8.69 -7.92 6.62
C ALA A 44 7.19 -8.07 6.28
N LEU A 45 6.29 -7.49 7.07
CA LEU A 45 4.86 -7.47 6.76
C LEU A 45 4.59 -6.77 5.42
N VAL A 46 5.19 -5.60 5.19
CA VAL A 46 5.06 -4.87 3.92
C VAL A 46 5.58 -5.71 2.76
N PHE A 47 6.81 -6.22 2.85
CA PHE A 47 7.39 -7.03 1.77
C PHE A 47 6.61 -8.30 1.50
N SER A 48 6.04 -8.91 2.55
CA SER A 48 5.20 -10.08 2.39
C SER A 48 3.94 -9.77 1.57
N ALA A 49 3.40 -8.56 1.65
CA ALA A 49 2.18 -8.14 0.95
C ALA A 49 2.44 -7.68 -0.50
N LEU A 50 3.69 -7.46 -0.90
CA LEU A 50 4.04 -6.99 -2.24
C LEU A 50 4.27 -8.15 -3.21
N PRO A 51 3.85 -8.02 -4.49
CA PRO A 51 4.32 -8.92 -5.55
C PRO A 51 5.84 -8.83 -5.71
N THR A 52 6.49 -9.94 -6.10
CA THR A 52 7.96 -10.07 -6.18
C THR A 52 8.61 -8.95 -6.99
N GLY A 53 8.02 -8.58 -8.13
CA GLY A 53 8.55 -7.49 -8.98
C GLY A 53 8.50 -6.12 -8.29
N MET A 54 7.43 -5.83 -7.54
CA MET A 54 7.31 -4.58 -6.78
C MET A 54 8.26 -4.59 -5.57
N ALA A 55 8.35 -5.71 -4.86
CA ALA A 55 9.27 -5.88 -3.73
C ALA A 55 10.74 -5.66 -4.15
N GLY A 56 11.13 -6.14 -5.34
CA GLY A 56 12.46 -5.89 -5.92
C GLY A 56 12.73 -4.40 -6.10
N ARG A 57 11.82 -3.69 -6.78
CA ARG A 57 11.91 -2.23 -6.99
C ARG A 57 12.01 -1.45 -5.67
N VAL A 58 11.24 -1.83 -4.66
CA VAL A 58 11.29 -1.20 -3.33
C VAL A 58 12.66 -1.39 -2.67
N ARG A 59 13.27 -2.58 -2.78
CA ARG A 59 14.63 -2.84 -2.25
C ARG A 59 15.69 -2.02 -2.96
N GLU A 60 15.59 -1.88 -4.27
CA GLU A 60 16.49 -1.04 -5.08
C GLU A 60 16.40 0.43 -4.63
N GLU A 61 15.19 0.96 -4.48
CA GLU A 61 14.95 2.32 -3.99
C GLU A 61 15.52 2.53 -2.59
N ILE A 62 15.32 1.61 -1.64
CA ILE A 62 15.93 1.69 -0.30
C ILE A 62 17.46 1.75 -0.41
N THR A 63 18.05 0.96 -1.30
CA THR A 63 19.51 0.93 -1.51
C THR A 63 20.01 2.26 -2.08
N LEU A 64 19.31 2.82 -3.07
CA LEU A 64 19.61 4.14 -3.64
C LEU A 64 19.48 5.25 -2.59
N MET A 65 18.45 5.19 -1.75
CA MET A 65 18.24 6.14 -0.66
C MET A 65 19.27 6.03 0.45
N LYS A 66 19.81 4.84 0.76
CA LYS A 66 20.91 4.71 1.74
C LYS A 66 22.16 5.46 1.29
N ARG A 67 22.38 5.57 -0.02
CA ARG A 67 23.50 6.33 -0.60
C ARG A 67 23.30 7.84 -0.54
N ARG A 68 22.06 8.32 -0.36
CA ARG A 68 21.71 9.75 -0.31
C ARG A 68 21.30 10.13 1.11
N ARG A 69 21.94 11.14 1.71
CA ARG A 69 21.45 11.69 2.98
C ARG A 69 20.14 12.45 2.72
N LEU A 70 19.00 11.76 2.83
CA LEU A 70 17.68 12.39 2.86
C LEU A 70 17.52 13.15 4.18
N ASP A 71 17.03 14.38 4.09
CA ASP A 71 16.76 15.20 5.27
C ASP A 71 15.57 14.63 6.07
N SER A 72 15.57 14.86 7.38
CA SER A 72 14.53 14.39 8.30
C SER A 72 13.15 14.98 7.99
N ARG A 73 13.08 16.13 7.32
CA ARG A 73 11.82 16.72 6.83
C ARG A 73 11.20 15.89 5.71
N ASP A 74 11.99 15.50 4.72
CA ASP A 74 11.51 14.70 3.58
C ASP A 74 10.96 13.36 4.05
N ARG A 75 11.60 12.73 5.05
CA ARG A 75 11.10 11.52 5.73
C ARG A 75 9.64 11.68 6.14
N LEU A 76 9.29 12.74 6.86
CA LEU A 76 7.95 12.89 7.43
C LEU A 76 6.90 13.13 6.35
N VAL A 77 7.27 13.78 5.25
CA VAL A 77 6.38 13.97 4.09
C VAL A 77 5.98 12.62 3.50
N PHE A 78 6.95 11.75 3.21
CA PHE A 78 6.67 10.44 2.64
C PHE A 78 5.87 9.55 3.60
N VAL A 79 6.22 9.54 4.88
CA VAL A 79 5.48 8.76 5.89
C VAL A 79 4.02 9.20 5.96
N ARG A 80 3.76 10.52 6.00
CA ARG A 80 2.38 11.05 6.04
C ARG A 80 1.60 10.74 4.77
N GLN A 81 2.24 10.81 3.61
CA GLN A 81 1.60 10.49 2.32
C GLN A 81 1.21 9.01 2.22
N VAL A 82 2.12 8.11 2.64
CA VAL A 82 1.84 6.67 2.69
C VAL A 82 0.76 6.38 3.73
N LEU A 83 0.84 6.97 4.92
CA LEU A 83 -0.17 6.84 5.96
C LEU A 83 -1.56 7.27 5.46
N ALA A 84 -1.67 8.44 4.84
CA ALA A 84 -2.94 8.92 4.26
C ALA A 84 -3.48 7.96 3.19
N SER A 85 -2.60 7.38 2.38
CA SER A 85 -2.99 6.41 1.35
C SER A 85 -3.42 5.07 1.95
N LEU A 86 -2.77 4.65 3.04
CA LEU A 86 -3.13 3.45 3.80
C LEU A 86 -4.39 3.66 4.64
N GLN A 87 -4.73 4.87 5.08
CA GLN A 87 -5.92 5.14 5.90
C GLN A 87 -7.17 5.42 5.06
N ARG A 88 -7.03 5.82 3.80
CA ARG A 88 -8.16 5.97 2.88
C ARG A 88 -8.90 4.65 2.71
N GLU A 89 -10.00 4.50 3.45
CA GLU A 89 -10.99 3.48 3.20
C GLU A 89 -11.46 3.59 1.75
N THR A 90 -11.31 2.50 1.02
CA THR A 90 -12.19 2.34 -0.15
C THR A 90 -13.54 2.11 0.50
N ALA A 91 -14.47 3.07 0.38
CA ALA A 91 -15.84 2.89 0.84
C ALA A 91 -16.26 1.45 0.52
N PRO A 92 -16.88 0.72 1.46
CA PRO A 92 -17.37 -0.61 1.14
C PRO A 92 -18.29 -0.41 -0.05
N ARG A 93 -17.88 -0.88 -1.24
CA ARG A 93 -18.84 -1.16 -2.29
C ARG A 93 -19.69 -2.23 -1.65
N SER A 94 -20.83 -1.82 -1.10
CA SER A 94 -21.87 -2.75 -0.74
C SER A 94 -21.98 -3.70 -1.93
N ILE A 95 -21.83 -4.99 -1.67
CA ILE A 95 -22.00 -6.01 -2.71
C ILE A 95 -23.52 -6.08 -2.95
N GLY A 96 -24.04 -5.03 -3.57
CA GLY A 96 -25.36 -4.94 -4.16
C GLY A 96 -25.19 -5.15 -5.66
N SER A 97 -25.30 -6.41 -6.08
CA SER A 97 -25.79 -6.87 -7.40
C SER A 97 -25.18 -6.25 -8.68
N TYR A 98 -24.37 -7.04 -9.42
CA TYR A 98 -24.16 -6.85 -10.88
C TYR A 98 -24.20 -8.13 -11.74
N LEU A 99 -24.57 -9.29 -11.18
CA LEU A 99 -24.87 -10.48 -11.98
C LEU A 99 -26.39 -10.70 -12.02
N ARG A 100 -27.10 -9.93 -12.86
CA ARG A 100 -28.43 -10.34 -13.35
C ARG A 100 -28.26 -10.85 -14.78
N PRO A 101 -28.48 -12.15 -15.05
CA PRO A 101 -28.49 -12.65 -16.41
C PRO A 101 -29.67 -12.04 -17.18
N VAL A 102 -29.38 -11.25 -18.21
CA VAL A 102 -30.38 -10.77 -19.16
C VAL A 102 -30.82 -11.97 -20.00
N ARG A 103 -32.04 -12.47 -19.77
CA ARG A 103 -32.64 -13.49 -20.63
C ARG A 103 -32.77 -12.91 -22.05
N ARG A 104 -31.96 -13.42 -22.97
CA ARG A 104 -32.02 -13.12 -24.41
C ARG A 104 -33.34 -13.65 -24.95
N ASN A 105 -34.35 -12.80 -25.06
CA ASN A 105 -35.61 -13.15 -25.73
C ASN A 105 -35.32 -13.19 -27.24
N ARG A 106 -34.96 -14.36 -27.76
CA ARG A 106 -35.01 -14.64 -29.20
C ARG A 106 -36.47 -14.82 -29.59
N ARG A 107 -37.02 -13.86 -30.32
CA ARG A 107 -38.12 -14.12 -31.26
C ARG A 107 -37.77 -13.50 -32.61
N SER A 108 -37.42 -14.39 -33.51
CA SER A 108 -37.79 -14.35 -34.93
C SER A 108 -38.45 -15.71 -35.20
N PRO A 109 -39.38 -15.87 -36.14
CA PRO A 109 -39.79 -14.97 -37.21
C PRO A 109 -41.09 -14.18 -36.91
#